data_AF-A0AAV0L2B6-F1
#
_entry.id   AF-A0AAV0L2B6-F1
#
_cell.length_a   1.000
_cell.length_b   1.000
_cell.length_c   1.000
_cell.angle_alpha   90.00
_cell.angle_beta   90.00
_cell.angle_gamma   90.00
#
_symmetry.space_group_name_H-M   'P 1'
#
loop_
_entity.id
_entity.type
_entity.pdbx_description
1 polymer ?
#
loop_
_entity_poly.entity_id
_entity_poly.type
_entity_poly.pdbx_seq_one_letter_code
_entity_poly.pdbx_strand_id
1 'polypeptide(L)'
;MESWIDGFVDPAGWTQWSAAEDDRKTLYYAEFDNYGPGSGTDSRVAWPGFHVMDYDEAYNFTVSYFITGDEWLASTSFPYEDGI
;
A
#
# COMPACT_ATOMS: atom_id res chain seq x y z
N MET A 1 3.14 2.11 -1.20
CA MET A 1 3.83 1.57 -2.39
C MET A 1 4.87 2.57 -2.83
N GLU A 2 5.97 2.11 -3.41
CA GLU A 2 7.06 2.95 -3.95
C GLU A 2 7.56 4.04 -3.00
N SER A 3 7.57 3.71 -1.70
CA SER A 3 7.86 4.67 -0.63
C SER A 3 9.15 4.28 0.09
N TRP A 4 9.92 5.31 0.48
CA TRP A 4 11.01 5.11 1.43
C TRP A 4 10.45 4.93 2.84
N ILE A 5 10.88 3.86 3.52
CA ILE A 5 10.48 3.53 4.89
C ILE A 5 11.74 3.40 5.76
N ASP A 6 11.82 4.25 6.78
CA ASP A 6 12.91 4.21 7.77
C ASP A 6 12.75 3.05 8.76
N GLY A 7 13.82 2.73 9.48
CA GLY A 7 13.87 1.65 10.46
C GLY A 7 13.10 1.91 11.76
N PHE A 8 12.38 3.04 11.88
CA PHE A 8 11.49 3.28 13.03
C PHE A 8 10.21 2.43 12.97
N VAL A 9 9.83 1.97 11.76
CA VAL A 9 8.65 1.12 11.58
C VAL A 9 8.93 -0.25 12.19
N ASP A 10 8.04 -0.68 13.07
CA ASP A 10 8.12 -2.00 13.68
C ASP A 10 8.14 -3.09 12.57
N PRO A 11 9.02 -4.11 12.65
CA PRO A 11 9.06 -5.18 11.65
C PRO A 11 7.71 -5.88 11.40
N ALA A 12 6.81 -5.91 12.39
CA ALA A 12 5.44 -6.41 12.21
C ALA A 12 4.62 -5.55 11.23
N GLY A 13 4.96 -4.27 11.07
CA GLY A 13 4.39 -3.29 10.14
C GLY A 13 3.04 -2.75 10.55
N TRP A 14 2.10 -3.64 10.91
CA TRP A 14 0.71 -3.30 11.14
C TRP A 14 0.29 -3.69 12.57
N THR A 15 -0.57 -2.87 13.18
CA THR A 15 -1.04 -3.08 14.55
C THR A 15 -2.53 -3.38 14.57
N GLN A 16 -2.92 -4.31 15.44
CA GLN A 16 -4.32 -4.65 15.64
C GLN A 16 -5.09 -3.43 16.18
N TRP A 17 -6.28 -3.19 15.63
CA TRP A 17 -7.21 -2.19 16.16
C TRP A 17 -7.91 -2.69 17.43
N SER A 18 -8.40 -3.93 17.40
CA SER A 18 -9.15 -4.54 18.49
C SER A 18 -8.79 -6.03 18.66
N ALA A 19 -9.33 -6.66 19.70
CA ALA A 19 -9.21 -8.10 19.92
C ALA A 19 -10.10 -8.93 18.96
N ALA A 20 -10.95 -8.29 18.15
CA ALA A 20 -11.78 -8.99 17.18
C ALA A 20 -10.93 -9.53 16.02
N GLU A 21 -11.05 -10.84 15.77
CA GLU A 21 -10.30 -11.54 14.72
C GLU A 21 -10.81 -11.23 13.31
N ASP A 22 -12.06 -10.79 13.16
CA ASP A 22 -12.70 -10.61 11.84
C ASP A 22 -12.11 -9.43 11.05
N ASP A 23 -11.65 -8.38 11.74
CA ASP A 23 -11.03 -7.22 11.11
C ASP A 23 -9.78 -7.64 10.32
N ARG A 24 -9.00 -8.60 10.84
CA ARG A 24 -7.73 -9.09 10.24
C ARG A 24 -7.95 -9.97 9.00
N LYS A 25 -9.15 -10.50 8.83
CA LYS A 25 -9.53 -11.35 7.69
C LYS A 25 -10.14 -10.56 6.54
N THR A 26 -10.72 -9.40 6.85
CA THR A 26 -11.53 -8.61 5.92
C THR A 26 -10.84 -7.32 5.48
N LEU A 27 -9.84 -6.85 6.23
CA LEU A 27 -9.00 -5.73 5.81
C LEU A 27 -8.20 -6.06 4.55
N TYR A 28 -7.74 -5.01 3.86
CA TYR A 28 -6.77 -5.08 2.78
C TYR A 28 -5.64 -4.09 3.08
N TYR A 29 -4.55 -4.59 3.66
CA TYR A 29 -3.32 -3.83 3.86
C TYR A 29 -2.25 -4.39 2.96
N ALA A 30 -1.55 -3.51 2.25
CA ALA A 30 -0.68 -3.93 1.17
C ALA A 30 0.61 -3.10 1.08
N GLU A 31 1.68 -3.76 0.67
CA GLU A 31 2.98 -3.16 0.39
C GLU A 31 3.43 -3.55 -1.03
N PHE A 32 4.01 -2.60 -1.77
CA PHE A 32 4.57 -2.79 -3.13
C PHE A 32 5.79 -1.90 -3.30
N ASP A 33 6.90 -2.49 -3.72
CA ASP A 33 8.18 -1.83 -4.04
C ASP A 33 8.61 -0.70 -3.09
N ASN A 34 8.35 -0.88 -1.78
CA ASN A 34 8.86 0.04 -0.76
C ASN A 34 10.36 -0.23 -0.56
N TYR A 35 11.12 0.83 -0.28
CA TYR A 35 12.57 0.75 -0.11
C TYR A 35 13.02 1.39 1.20
N GLY A 36 14.26 1.11 1.63
CA GLY A 36 14.80 1.61 2.89
C GLY A 36 14.80 0.57 4.03
N PRO A 37 15.39 0.91 5.19
CA PRO A 37 15.65 -0.07 6.25
C PRO A 37 14.39 -0.66 6.91
N GLY A 38 13.24 0.01 6.84
CA GLY A 38 11.96 -0.48 7.40
C GLY A 38 11.06 -1.21 6.38
N SER A 39 11.48 -1.33 5.12
CA SER A 39 10.60 -1.85 4.06
C SER A 39 10.55 -3.37 3.94
N GLY A 40 11.41 -4.09 4.67
CA GLY A 40 11.44 -5.56 4.63
C GLY A 40 10.13 -6.18 5.12
N THR A 41 9.56 -7.08 4.31
CA THR A 41 8.25 -7.68 4.58
C THR A 41 8.30 -9.06 5.28
N ASP A 42 9.49 -9.64 5.42
CA ASP A 42 9.68 -11.02 5.95
C ASP A 42 9.19 -11.21 7.39
N SER A 43 9.05 -10.13 8.16
CA SER A 43 8.63 -10.15 9.57
C SER A 43 7.24 -9.54 9.80
N ARG A 44 6.50 -9.24 8.72
CA ARG A 44 5.16 -8.66 8.82
C ARG A 44 4.17 -9.62 9.45
N VAL A 45 3.07 -9.05 9.95
CA VAL A 45 1.93 -9.82 10.45
C VAL A 45 1.46 -10.86 9.44
N ALA A 46 1.11 -12.07 9.91
CA ALA A 46 0.58 -13.14 9.08
C ALA A 46 -0.95 -13.06 8.89
N TRP A 47 -1.50 -11.86 8.80
CA TRP A 47 -2.94 -11.66 8.68
C TRP A 47 -3.43 -12.04 7.27
N PRO A 48 -4.58 -12.71 7.13
CA PRO A 48 -5.12 -13.04 5.81
C PRO A 48 -5.35 -11.84 4.90
N GLY A 49 -5.63 -10.66 5.48
CA GLY A 49 -5.79 -9.40 4.74
C GLY A 49 -4.51 -8.60 4.50
N PHE A 50 -3.33 -9.12 4.88
CA PHE A 50 -2.06 -8.49 4.54
C PHE A 50 -1.51 -9.06 3.23
N HIS A 51 -1.06 -8.18 2.35
CA HIS A 51 -0.62 -8.52 1.00
C HIS A 51 0.74 -7.87 0.69
N VAL A 52 1.62 -8.62 0.04
CA VAL A 52 2.75 -8.07 -0.71
C VAL A 52 2.33 -8.15 -2.17
N MET A 53 2.05 -7.00 -2.77
CA MET A 53 1.44 -6.94 -4.09
C MET A 53 2.46 -7.23 -5.19
N ASP A 54 1.98 -7.79 -6.29
CA ASP A 54 2.66 -7.70 -7.58
C ASP A 54 2.31 -6.40 -8.33
N TYR A 55 2.86 -6.26 -9.54
CA TYR A 55 2.64 -5.07 -10.38
C TYR A 55 1.17 -4.91 -10.78
N ASP A 56 0.48 -5.99 -11.14
CA ASP A 56 -0.90 -5.92 -11.63
C ASP A 56 -1.86 -5.57 -10.49
N GLU A 57 -1.61 -6.11 -9.28
CA GLU A 57 -2.34 -5.74 -8.07
C GLU A 57 -2.12 -4.25 -7.72
N ALA A 58 -0.86 -3.80 -7.71
CA ALA A 58 -0.49 -2.43 -7.38
C ALA A 58 -1.06 -1.41 -8.37
N TYR A 59 -1.19 -1.77 -9.66
CA TYR A 59 -1.73 -0.89 -10.70
C TYR A 59 -3.16 -0.42 -10.39
N ASN A 60 -3.96 -1.24 -9.69
CA ASN A 60 -5.33 -0.88 -9.29
C ASN A 60 -5.38 0.32 -8.33
N PHE A 61 -4.27 0.64 -7.67
CA PHE A 61 -4.17 1.74 -6.70
C PHE A 61 -3.50 3.00 -7.29
N THR A 62 -3.22 3.01 -8.59
CA THR A 62 -2.67 4.17 -9.30
C THR A 62 -3.71 5.26 -9.53
N VAL A 63 -3.24 6.45 -9.92
CA VAL A 63 -4.10 7.61 -10.21
C VAL A 63 -5.05 7.33 -11.37
N SER A 64 -4.56 6.75 -12.47
CA SER A 64 -5.38 6.40 -13.63
C SER A 64 -6.52 5.44 -13.29
N TYR A 65 -6.26 4.44 -12.45
CA TYR A 65 -7.23 3.37 -12.19
C TYR A 65 -8.12 3.63 -10.96
N PHE A 66 -7.55 4.08 -9.84
CA PHE A 66 -8.28 4.19 -8.58
C PHE A 66 -9.21 5.39 -8.53
N ILE A 67 -8.80 6.52 -9.12
CA ILE A 67 -9.55 7.80 -9.07
C ILE A 67 -9.89 8.36 -10.45
N THR A 68 -9.75 7.55 -11.50
CA THR A 68 -9.98 7.94 -12.89
C THR A 68 -9.32 9.27 -13.25
N GLY A 69 -8.04 9.43 -12.84
CA GLY A 69 -7.31 10.69 -12.92
C GLY A 69 -7.31 11.34 -14.30
N ASP A 70 -7.22 10.53 -15.36
CA ASP A 70 -7.29 10.95 -16.76
C ASP A 70 -8.52 11.79 -17.11
N GLU A 71 -9.64 11.60 -16.40
CA GLU A 71 -10.88 12.30 -16.69
C GLU A 71 -10.87 13.76 -16.20
N TRP A 72 -10.04 14.11 -15.23
CA TRP A 72 -10.17 15.39 -14.53
C TRP A 72 -8.86 16.07 -14.13
N LEU A 73 -7.78 15.33 -13.81
CA LEU A 73 -6.55 15.93 -13.28
C LEU A 73 -5.84 16.83 -14.29
N ALA A 74 -5.90 16.50 -15.58
CA ALA A 74 -5.32 17.32 -16.65
C ALA A 74 -5.88 18.77 -16.68
N SER A 75 -7.05 19.01 -16.08
CA SER A 75 -7.64 20.36 -15.97
C SER A 75 -7.09 21.20 -14.80
N THR A 76 -6.41 20.57 -13.84
CA THR A 76 -6.03 21.21 -12.57
C THR A 76 -4.67 21.93 -12.62
N SER A 77 -3.91 21.76 -13.70
CA SER A 77 -2.54 22.29 -13.89
C SER A 77 -1.50 21.83 -12.84
N PHE A 78 -1.88 20.95 -11.92
CA PHE A 78 -0.97 20.39 -10.92
C PHE A 78 -0.19 19.21 -11.52
N PRO A 79 1.08 19.02 -11.13
CA PRO A 79 1.81 17.81 -11.52
C PRO A 79 1.23 16.59 -10.79
N TYR A 80 1.18 15.46 -11.49
CA TYR A 80 0.78 14.16 -10.96
C TYR A 80 1.52 13.05 -11.71
N GLU A 81 1.65 11.89 -11.08
CA GLU A 81 2.10 10.64 -11.70
C GLU A 81 0.86 9.76 -11.89
N ASP A 82 0.67 9.25 -13.10
CA ASP A 82 -0.59 8.60 -13.50
C ASP A 82 -0.64 7.10 -13.17
N GLY A 83 0.53 6.46 -13.13
CA GLY A 83 0.71 5.02 -12.98
C GLY A 83 1.85 4.68 -12.02
N ILE A 84 2.40 3.48 -12.23
CA ILE A 84 3.63 2.94 -11.66
C ILE A 84 4.59 2.58 -12.79
#